data_AF-A0A517X2E1-F1
#
_entry.id   AF-A0A517X2E1-F1
#
_cell.length_a   1.000
_cell.length_b   1.000
_cell.length_c   1.000
_cell.angle_alpha   90.00
_cell.angle_beta   90.00
_cell.angle_gamma   90.00
#
_symmetry.space_group_name_H-M   'P 1'
#
loop_
_entity.id
_entity.type
_entity.pdbx_description
1 polymer ?
#
loop_
_entity_poly.entity_id
_entity_poly.type
_entity_poly.pdbx_seq_one_letter_code
_entity_poly.pdbx_strand_id
1 'polypeptide(L)'
;MSNRQKTICLEHQCVEDQATPVGMVCPHCKHRLYTNPPQGNVMSFWESQPVAYSLKQEPCFAYSLMWENYRIRSVHLPQNDLVAEESSPMESHS
;
A
#
# COMPACT_ATOMS: atom_id res chain seq x y z
N MET A 1 3.50 -13.06 18.30
CA MET A 1 2.53 -12.08 17.80
C MET A 1 2.72 -11.99 16.29
N SER A 2 1.65 -12.14 15.50
CA SER A 2 1.75 -12.29 14.04
C SER A 2 2.06 -10.93 13.40
N ASN A 3 3.30 -10.74 12.94
CA ASN A 3 3.80 -9.54 12.25
C ASN A 3 3.05 -9.32 10.94
N ARG A 4 2.10 -8.36 10.91
CA ARG A 4 1.38 -8.03 9.67
C ARG A 4 2.18 -7.03 8.84
N GLN A 5 2.62 -7.49 7.67
CA GLN A 5 3.14 -6.64 6.60
C GLN A 5 2.07 -5.60 6.22
N LYS A 6 2.43 -4.31 6.20
CA LYS A 6 1.50 -3.21 5.93
C LYS A 6 1.53 -2.89 4.43
N THR A 7 0.40 -3.07 3.77
CA THR A 7 0.22 -2.67 2.37
C THR A 7 -0.51 -1.34 2.30
N ILE A 8 0.01 -0.42 1.48
CA ILE A 8 -0.54 0.93 1.30
C ILE A 8 -0.98 1.12 -0.15
N CYS A 9 -2.19 1.64 -0.32
CA CYS A 9 -2.66 2.11 -1.62
C CYS A 9 -1.94 3.42 -1.98
N LEU A 10 -1.25 3.45 -3.13
CA LEU A 10 -0.47 4.61 -3.58
C LEU A 10 -1.34 5.77 -4.05
N GLU A 11 -2.57 5.52 -4.48
CA GLU A 11 -3.48 6.59 -4.91
C GLU A 11 -4.06 7.33 -3.71
N HIS A 12 -4.59 6.59 -2.74
CA HIS A 12 -5.33 7.15 -1.61
C HIS A 12 -4.51 7.24 -0.32
N GLN A 13 -3.25 6.81 -0.33
CA GLN A 13 -2.31 6.88 0.80
C GLN A 13 -2.87 6.28 2.10
N CYS A 14 -3.57 5.15 1.99
CA CYS A 14 -4.21 4.47 3.12
C CYS A 14 -3.98 2.96 3.09
N VAL A 15 -4.16 2.34 4.26
CA VAL A 15 -3.91 0.91 4.46
C VAL A 15 -4.90 0.07 3.65
N GLU A 16 -4.38 -1.00 3.05
CA GLU A 16 -5.19 -2.00 2.38
C GLU A 16 -5.62 -3.08 3.36
N ASP A 17 -6.66 -2.78 4.15
CA ASP A 17 -7.21 -3.65 5.20
C ASP A 17 -8.67 -4.05 4.95
N GLN A 18 -9.23 -3.69 3.78
CA GLN A 18 -10.59 -4.02 3.41
C GLN A 18 -10.62 -5.21 2.47
N ALA A 19 -11.25 -6.31 2.89
CA ALA A 19 -11.42 -7.49 2.06
C ALA A 19 -12.40 -7.24 0.88
N THR A 20 -12.02 -7.72 -0.29
CA THR A 20 -12.81 -7.74 -1.54
C THR A 20 -12.52 -9.02 -2.33
N PRO A 21 -13.28 -9.36 -3.39
CA PRO A 21 -13.02 -10.54 -4.22
C PRO A 21 -11.65 -10.54 -4.93
N VAL A 22 -11.02 -9.38 -5.08
CA VAL A 22 -9.73 -9.21 -5.76
C VAL A 22 -8.56 -9.04 -4.79
N GLY A 23 -8.80 -9.25 -3.48
CA GLY A 23 -7.81 -9.12 -2.43
C GLY A 23 -8.12 -8.01 -1.44
N MET A 24 -7.12 -7.65 -0.65
CA MET A 24 -7.19 -6.53 0.30
C MET A 24 -6.97 -5.23 -0.47
N VAL A 25 -7.82 -4.23 -0.22
CA VAL A 25 -7.69 -2.89 -0.81
C VAL A 25 -8.00 -1.84 0.26
N CYS A 26 -7.76 -0.57 -0.06
CA CYS A 26 -8.12 0.51 0.86
C CYS A 26 -9.63 0.84 0.81
N PRO A 27 -10.17 1.54 1.83
CA PRO A 27 -11.60 1.88 1.89
C PRO A 27 -12.13 2.62 0.66
N HIS A 28 -11.34 3.52 0.07
CA HIS A 28 -11.72 4.28 -1.12
C HIS A 28 -11.81 3.40 -2.37
N CYS A 29 -10.79 2.54 -2.59
CA CYS A 29 -10.80 1.57 -3.68
C CYS A 29 -11.96 0.59 -3.52
N LYS A 30 -12.22 0.07 -2.32
CA LYS A 30 -13.38 -0.78 -2.05
C LYS A 30 -14.67 -0.04 -2.39
N HIS A 31 -14.86 1.19 -1.91
CA HIS A 31 -16.06 1.96 -2.25
C HIS A 31 -16.25 2.05 -3.77
N ARG A 32 -15.21 2.45 -4.51
CA ARG A 32 -15.24 2.51 -5.98
C ARG A 32 -15.65 1.16 -6.56
N LEU A 33 -14.98 0.07 -6.19
CA LEU A 33 -15.24 -1.27 -6.75
C LEU A 33 -16.71 -1.70 -6.63
N TYR A 34 -17.44 -1.22 -5.61
CA TYR A 34 -18.84 -1.55 -5.38
C TYR A 34 -19.83 -0.53 -5.95
N THR A 35 -19.51 0.78 -5.96
CA THR A 35 -20.44 1.82 -6.43
C THR A 35 -20.34 2.12 -7.92
N ASN A 36 -19.19 1.84 -8.52
CA ASN A 36 -18.96 1.98 -9.95
C ASN A 36 -17.94 0.90 -10.32
N PRO A 37 -18.31 -0.37 -10.57
CA PRO A 37 -17.32 -1.42 -10.82
C PRO A 37 -16.49 -1.16 -12.10
N PRO A 38 -15.22 -1.58 -12.16
CA PRO A 38 -14.38 -1.41 -13.34
C PRO A 38 -14.80 -2.38 -14.45
N GLN A 39 -14.47 -2.04 -15.70
CA GLN A 39 -14.83 -2.82 -16.88
C GLN A 39 -13.64 -3.62 -17.40
N GLY A 40 -13.93 -4.73 -18.07
CA GLY A 40 -12.93 -5.58 -18.69
C GLY A 40 -12.28 -6.58 -17.73
N ASN A 41 -11.26 -7.27 -18.23
CA ASN A 41 -10.54 -8.27 -17.46
C ASN A 41 -9.56 -7.63 -16.48
N VAL A 42 -9.43 -8.24 -15.31
CA VAL A 42 -8.41 -7.85 -14.34
C VAL A 42 -7.07 -8.50 -14.72
N MET A 43 -6.01 -7.71 -14.67
CA MET A 43 -4.63 -8.17 -14.74
C MET A 43 -3.89 -7.75 -13.48
N SER A 44 -2.91 -8.55 -13.07
CA SER A 44 -2.07 -8.19 -11.93
C SER A 44 -0.59 -8.43 -12.20
N PHE A 45 0.26 -7.49 -11.79
CA PHE A 45 1.70 -7.57 -12.00
C PHE A 45 2.47 -6.71 -11.01
N TRP A 46 3.74 -7.05 -10.78
CA TRP A 46 4.70 -6.19 -10.11
C TRP A 46 5.30 -5.22 -11.13
N GLU A 47 5.38 -3.95 -10.77
CA GLU A 47 6.04 -2.94 -11.59
C GLU A 47 7.56 -3.13 -11.57
N SER A 48 8.20 -2.87 -12.71
CA SER A 48 9.65 -3.05 -12.87
C SER A 48 10.48 -1.93 -12.24
N GLN A 49 9.87 -0.77 -11.98
CA GLN A 49 10.52 0.39 -11.39
C GLN A 49 10.07 0.57 -9.93
N PRO A 50 10.99 0.91 -9.02
CA PRO A 50 10.63 1.24 -7.65
C PRO A 50 9.82 2.54 -7.63
N VAL A 51 8.84 2.60 -6.73
CA VAL A 51 8.01 3.79 -6.51
C VAL A 51 8.45 4.60 -5.28
N ALA A 52 9.24 3.98 -4.41
CA ALA A 52 9.81 4.58 -3.21
C ALA A 52 11.04 3.76 -2.77
N TYR A 53 11.72 4.25 -1.73
CA TYR A 53 12.78 3.55 -1.03
C TYR A 53 12.50 3.56 0.47
N SER A 54 12.86 2.48 1.17
CA SER A 54 12.79 2.40 2.63
C SER A 54 13.79 3.34 3.31
N LEU A 55 13.71 3.47 4.64
CA LEU A 55 14.71 4.20 5.42
C LEU A 55 16.11 3.54 5.32
N LYS A 56 16.15 2.25 4.99
CA LYS A 56 17.38 1.49 4.74
C LYS A 56 17.81 1.51 3.27
N GLN A 57 17.20 2.39 2.45
CA GLN A 57 17.48 2.53 1.01
C GLN A 57 17.16 1.27 0.19
N GLU A 58 16.26 0.41 0.66
CA GLU A 58 15.80 -0.74 -0.09
C GLU A 58 14.68 -0.32 -1.04
N PRO A 59 14.70 -0.75 -2.32
CA PRO A 59 13.68 -0.36 -3.29
C PRO A 59 12.31 -0.96 -2.92
N CYS A 60 11.28 -0.12 -2.94
CA CYS A 60 9.89 -0.53 -2.75
C CYS A 60 9.18 -0.55 -4.11
N PHE A 61 8.78 -1.74 -4.54
CA PHE A 61 8.06 -1.94 -5.79
C PHE A 61 6.55 -1.85 -5.58
N ALA A 62 5.86 -1.37 -6.60
CA ALA A 62 4.41 -1.34 -6.61
C ALA A 62 3.85 -2.63 -7.24
N TYR A 63 2.85 -3.20 -6.58
CA TYR A 63 1.96 -4.19 -7.15
C TYR A 63 0.77 -3.47 -7.79
N SER A 64 0.40 -3.87 -9.01
CA SER A 64 -0.70 -3.27 -9.76
C SER A 64 -1.81 -4.29 -10.01
N LEU A 65 -3.04 -3.94 -9.65
CA LEU A 65 -4.29 -4.53 -10.11
C LEU A 65 -4.90 -3.59 -11.15
N MET A 66 -5.03 -4.03 -12.39
CA MET A 66 -5.40 -3.17 -13.51
C MET A 66 -6.56 -3.76 -14.30
N TRP A 67 -7.54 -2.89 -14.56
CA TRP A 67 -8.63 -3.04 -15.51
C TRP A 67 -8.42 -2.04 -16.65
N GLU A 68 -9.28 -2.10 -17.67
CA GLU A 68 -9.20 -1.18 -18.82
C GLU A 68 -9.38 0.29 -18.42
N ASN A 69 -10.23 0.55 -17.41
CA ASN A 69 -10.59 1.91 -16.99
C ASN A 69 -10.25 2.23 -15.52
N TYR A 70 -9.55 1.35 -14.82
CA TYR A 70 -9.22 1.55 -13.41
C TYR A 70 -7.96 0.79 -13.01
N ARG A 71 -7.19 1.35 -12.09
CA ARG A 71 -5.98 0.72 -11.57
C ARG A 71 -5.85 1.00 -10.08
N ILE A 72 -5.53 -0.04 -9.33
CA ILE A 72 -5.10 0.06 -7.94
C ILE A 72 -3.60 -0.24 -7.93
N ARG A 73 -2.82 0.65 -7.33
CA ARG A 73 -1.38 0.46 -7.12
C ARG A 73 -1.10 0.39 -5.64
N SER A 74 -0.39 -0.64 -5.22
CA SER A 74 -0.16 -0.97 -3.82
C SER A 74 1.33 -1.10 -3.57
N VAL A 75 1.83 -0.53 -2.48
CA VAL A 75 3.20 -0.77 -2.02
C VAL A 75 3.19 -1.62 -0.76
N HIS A 76 4.01 -2.67 -0.78
CA HIS A 76 4.17 -3.58 0.34
C HIS A 76 5.35 -3.09 1.18
N LEU A 77 5.07 -2.47 2.33
CA LEU A 77 6.14 -1.92 3.16
C LEU A 77 6.91 -3.04 3.87
N PRO A 78 8.26 -2.96 3.91
CA PRO A 78 9.09 -3.84 4.73
C PRO A 78 8.68 -3.72 6.21
N GLN A 79 8.75 -4.84 6.95
CA GLN A 79 8.36 -4.88 8.37
C GLN A 79 9.14 -3.89 9.26
N ASN A 80 10.34 -3.49 8.84
CA ASN A 80 11.23 -2.62 9.61
C ASN A 80 10.96 -1.12 9.44
N ASP A 81 10.20 -0.69 8.43
CA ASP A 81 9.92 0.75 8.20
C ASP A 81 8.70 1.25 8.99
N LEU A 82 8.10 0.39 9.81
CA LEU A 82 7.02 0.76 10.73
C LEU A 82 7.54 1.40 12.04
N VAL A 83 8.86 1.47 12.22
CA VAL A 83 9.52 2.03 13.40
C VAL A 83 9.97 3.46 13.10
N ALA A 84 9.02 4.33 12.77
CA ALA A 84 9.26 5.77 12.72
C ALA A 84 8.19 6.54 13.50
N GLU A 85 7.59 5.92 14.52
CA GLU A 85 6.89 6.64 15.57
C GLU A 85 7.41 6.21 16.94
N GLU A 86 7.65 7.24 17.76
CA GLU A 86 7.98 7.21 19.19
C GLU A 86 9.46 7.00 19.60
N SER A 87 10.33 7.92 19.19
CA SER A 87 11.48 8.29 20.03
C SER A 87 11.89 9.75 19.83
N SER A 88 11.20 10.64 20.54
CA SER A 88 11.78 11.93 20.93
C SER A 88 11.73 12.05 22.46
N PRO A 89 12.80 11.67 23.17
CA PRO A 89 13.09 12.30 24.44
C PRO A 89 13.81 13.62 24.12
N MET A 90 13.12 14.74 24.32
CA MET A 90 13.80 16.03 24.47
C MET A 90 14.75 15.91 25.66
N GLU A 91 16.06 15.74 25.40
CA GLU A 91 17.09 15.98 26.39
C GLU A 91 17.09 17.47 26.71
N SER A 92 16.43 17.83 27.82
CA SER A 92 16.55 19.14 28.42
C SER A 92 17.90 19.20 29.11
N HIS A 93 18.82 19.98 28.53
CA HIS A 93 20.08 20.35 29.17
C HIS A 93 19.81 21.03 30.53
N SER A 94 20.58 20.63 31.54
CA SER A 94 20.81 21.40 32.77
C SER A 94 22.30 21.44 33.05
#